data_AF-A0A950DMR7-F1
#
_entry.id   AF-A0A950DMR7-F1
#
_cell.length_a   1.000
_cell.length_b   1.000
_cell.length_c   1.000
_cell.angle_alpha   90.00
_cell.angle_beta   90.00
_cell.angle_gamma   90.00
#
_symmetry.space_group_name_H-M   'P 1'
#
loop_
_entity.id
_entity.type
_entity.pdbx_description
1 polymer ?
#
loop_
_entity_poly.entity_id
_entity_poly.type
_entity_poly.pdbx_seq_one_letter_code
_entity_poly.pdbx_strand_id
1 'polypeptide(L)' 'MVEGVYSTRPELRPLIDIAIFVETPREERRKRMPVRGHLGNDPDNNWLTPWMAAEDWYFANVRPHKYCDLRLAGL' A
#
# COMPACT_ATOMS: atom_id res chain seq x y z
N MET A 1 16.64 1.31 -4.91
CA MET A 1 15.28 0.73 -4.95
C MET A 1 14.50 1.31 -3.79
N VAL A 2 13.32 1.89 -4.06
CA VAL A 2 12.42 2.43 -3.04
C VAL A 2 11.22 1.50 -2.96
N GLU A 3 10.76 1.20 -1.76
CA GLU A 3 9.56 0.39 -1.54
C GLU A 3 8.61 1.06 -0.55
N GLY A 4 7.37 0.59 -0.54
CA GLY A 4 6.32 1.06 0.36
C GLY A 4 5.10 1.62 -0.37
N VAL A 5 4.09 1.93 0.43
CA VAL A 5 2.89 2.62 -0.04
C VAL A 5 3.26 4.06 -0.41
N TYR A 6 2.63 4.61 -1.45
CA TYR A 6 2.83 5.98 -1.97
C TYR A 6 4.04 6.24 -2.86
N SER A 7 4.92 5.25 -3.11
CA SER A 7 6.12 5.45 -3.94
C SER A 7 5.84 5.91 -5.37
N THR A 8 4.63 5.66 -5.92
CA THR A 8 4.25 6.12 -7.27
C THR A 8 3.35 7.36 -7.28
N ARG A 9 3.47 8.21 -6.24
CA ARG A 9 2.84 9.54 -6.23
C ARG A 9 3.22 10.34 -7.49
N PRO A 10 2.32 11.15 -8.08
CA PRO A 10 2.58 11.82 -9.35
C PRO A 10 3.88 12.64 -9.37
N GLU A 11 4.22 13.25 -8.24
CA GLU A 11 5.42 14.08 -8.06
C GLU A 11 6.72 13.26 -8.15
N LEU A 12 6.66 11.94 -7.87
CA LEU A 12 7.82 11.04 -7.87
C LEU A 12 7.98 10.27 -9.18
N ARG A 13 6.91 10.10 -9.98
CA ARG A 13 6.94 9.31 -11.23
C ARG A 13 8.02 9.73 -12.21
N PRO A 14 8.34 11.03 -12.40
CA PRO A 14 9.42 11.43 -13.31
C PRO A 14 10.82 10.94 -12.90
N LEU A 15 10.99 10.48 -11.64
CA LEU A 15 12.24 10.00 -11.09
C LEU A 15 12.32 8.45 -11.06
N ILE A 16 11.30 7.76 -11.56
CA ILE A 16 11.17 6.30 -11.48
C ILE A 16 11.32 5.75 -12.89
N ASP A 17 12.42 5.03 -13.15
CA ASP A 17 12.64 4.36 -14.43
C ASP A 17 11.71 3.14 -14.61
N ILE A 18 11.45 2.41 -13.51
CA ILE A 18 10.60 1.21 -13.49
C ILE A 18 9.76 1.20 -12.22
N ALA A 19 8.44 1.09 -12.37
CA ALA A 19 7.47 0.97 -11.29
C ALA A 19 6.82 -0.43 -11.27
N ILE A 20 6.97 -1.13 -10.15
CA ILE A 20 6.35 -2.44 -9.91
C ILE A 20 5.22 -2.27 -8.90
N PHE A 21 4.02 -2.74 -9.24
CA PHE A 21 2.86 -2.76 -8.36
C PHE A 21 2.57 -4.19 -7.88
N VAL A 22 2.77 -4.45 -6.60
CA VAL A 22 2.41 -5.74 -5.98
C VAL A 22 0.98 -5.65 -5.46
N GLU A 23 0.07 -6.38 -6.11
CA GLU A 23 -1.35 -6.38 -5.81
C GLU A 23 -1.70 -7.54 -4.88
N THR A 24 -2.27 -7.21 -3.72
CA THR A 24 -2.81 -8.20 -2.77
C THR A 24 -4.22 -7.78 -2.37
N PRO A 25 -5.21 -8.70 -2.38
CA PRO A 25 -6.58 -8.39 -1.95
C PRO A 25 -6.61 -7.73 -0.56
N ARG A 26 -7.50 -6.75 -0.37
CA ARG A 26 -7.61 -5.98 0.89
C ARG A 26 -7.77 -6.89 2.11
N GLU A 27 -8.68 -7.86 2.04
CA GLU A 27 -8.93 -8.78 3.15
C GLU A 27 -7.70 -9.59 3.52
N GLU A 28 -6.90 -9.98 2.52
CA GLU A 28 -5.68 -10.74 2.73
C GLU A 28 -4.58 -9.88 3.35
N ARG A 29 -4.42 -8.62 2.90
CA ARG A 29 -3.51 -7.66 3.56
C ARG A 29 -3.91 -7.43 5.02
N ARG A 30 -5.21 -7.29 5.30
CA ARG A 30 -5.75 -7.09 6.65
C ARG A 30 -5.52 -8.30 7.56
N LYS A 31 -5.70 -9.53 7.04
CA LYS A 31 -5.41 -10.78 7.78
C LYS A 31 -3.95 -10.89 8.20
N ARG A 32 -3.01 -10.36 7.41
CA ARG A 32 -1.57 -10.44 7.70
C ARG A 32 -1.10 -9.47 8.78
N MET A 33 -1.77 -8.35 8.96
CA MET A 33 -1.39 -7.34 9.96
C MET A 33 -1.28 -7.89 11.39
N PRO A 34 -2.28 -8.62 11.95
CA PRO A 34 -2.14 -9.23 13.27
C PRO A 34 -1.03 -10.29 13.32
N VAL A 35 -0.90 -11.12 12.29
CA VAL A 35 0.12 -12.18 12.21
C VAL A 35 1.54 -11.60 12.27
N ARG A 36 1.73 -10.40 11.73
CA ARG A 36 3.01 -9.66 11.76
C ARG A 36 3.20 -8.81 13.03
N GLY A 37 2.27 -8.86 13.99
CA GLY A 37 2.32 -8.10 15.23
C GLY A 37 1.99 -6.61 15.09
N HIS A 38 1.42 -6.19 13.95
CA HIS A 38 1.14 -4.77 13.68
C HIS A 38 -0.11 -4.24 14.39
N LEU A 39 -0.97 -5.10 14.96
CA LEU A 39 -2.13 -4.65 15.73
C LEU A 39 -1.80 -4.25 17.17
N GLY A 40 -0.57 -4.48 17.64
CA GLY A 40 -0.17 -4.21 19.03
C GLY A 40 -1.00 -4.99 20.05
N ASN A 41 -0.68 -4.81 21.33
CA ASN A 41 -1.51 -5.28 22.46
C ASN A 41 -2.28 -4.12 23.11
N ASP A 42 -2.21 -2.93 22.52
CA ASP A 42 -2.78 -1.72 23.08
C ASP A 42 -4.20 -1.53 22.53
N PRO A 43 -5.24 -1.66 23.38
CA PRO A 43 -6.63 -1.52 22.96
C PRO A 43 -6.98 -0.12 22.44
N ASP A 44 -6.18 0.91 22.73
CA ASP A 44 -6.40 2.28 22.25
C ASP A 44 -5.65 2.58 20.94
N ASN A 45 -4.84 1.64 20.44
CA ASN A 45 -4.00 1.85 19.26
C ASN A 45 -4.76 1.64 17.94
N ASN A 46 -5.54 2.65 17.54
CA ASN A 46 -6.33 2.65 16.30
C ASN A 46 -5.58 3.23 15.08
N TRP A 47 -4.24 3.12 15.02
CA TRP A 47 -3.44 3.66 13.90
C TRP A 47 -3.85 3.10 12.52
N LEU A 48 -4.37 1.87 12.49
CA LEU A 48 -4.72 1.18 11.26
C LEU A 48 -5.88 1.86 10.52
N THR A 49 -6.85 2.44 11.24
CA THR A 49 -8.02 3.09 10.64
C THR A 49 -7.64 4.30 9.76
N PRO A 50 -6.93 5.33 10.28
CA PRO A 50 -6.50 6.45 9.44
C PRO A 50 -5.52 6.01 8.34
N TRP A 51 -4.70 4.99 8.59
CA TRP A 51 -3.82 4.43 7.57
C TRP A 51 -4.60 3.81 6.39
N MET A 52 -5.63 3.00 6.67
CA MET A 52 -6.49 2.40 5.65
C MET A 52 -7.27 3.48 4.88
N ALA A 53 -7.74 4.53 5.54
CA ALA A 53 -8.42 5.64 4.87
C ALA A 53 -7.49 6.39 3.89
N ALA A 54 -6.24 6.64 4.29
CA ALA A 54 -5.23 7.25 3.42
C ALA A 54 -4.87 6.33 2.23
N GLU A 55 -4.78 5.02 2.47
CA GLU A 55 -4.52 4.03 1.44
C GLU A 55 -5.67 3.96 0.42
N ASP A 56 -6.93 3.97 0.89
CA ASP A 56 -8.11 3.99 0.04
C ASP A 56 -8.14 5.23 -0.85
N TRP A 57 -7.87 6.40 -0.27
CA TRP A 57 -7.75 7.63 -1.03
C TRP A 57 -6.66 7.53 -2.09
N TYR A 58 -5.49 6.98 -1.76
CA TYR A 58 -4.38 6.82 -2.69
C TYR A 58 -4.73 5.90 -3.87
N PHE A 59 -5.35 4.76 -3.59
CA PHE A 59 -5.79 3.85 -4.65
C PHE A 59 -6.84 4.47 -5.57
N ALA A 60 -7.79 5.21 -5.00
CA ALA A 60 -8.86 5.87 -5.76
C ALA A 60 -8.32 7.03 -6.64
N ASN A 61 -7.41 7.84 -6.10
CA ASN A 61 -6.99 9.09 -6.75
C ASN A 61 -5.69 8.95 -7.54
N VAL A 62 -4.66 8.34 -6.95
CA VAL A 62 -3.34 8.20 -7.58
C VAL A 62 -3.29 7.00 -8.51
N ARG A 63 -4.07 5.95 -8.23
CA ARG A 63 -4.26 4.76 -9.08
C ARG A 63 -2.93 4.13 -9.50
N PRO A 64 -2.05 3.73 -8.55
CA PRO A 64 -0.70 3.21 -8.83
C PRO A 64 -0.69 2.07 -9.86
N HIS A 65 -1.67 1.17 -9.79
CA HIS A 65 -1.85 0.04 -10.70
C HIS A 65 -2.08 0.41 -12.19
N LYS A 66 -2.37 1.67 -12.51
CA LYS A 66 -2.51 2.18 -13.88
C LYS A 66 -1.22 2.78 -14.45
N TYR A 67 -0.25 3.08 -13.58
CA TYR A 67 0.98 3.80 -13.93
C TYR A 67 2.23 2.98 -13.58
N CYS A 68 2.08 1.68 -13.35
CA CYS A 68 3.19 0.75 -13.17
C CYS A 68 3.50 0.03 -14.48
N ASP A 69 4.76 -0.33 -14.67
CA ASP A 69 5.23 -1.13 -15.80
C ASP A 69 4.90 -2.61 -15.63
N LEU A 70 4.84 -3.08 -14.37
CA LEU A 70 4.55 -4.47 -14.06
C LEU A 70 3.60 -4.59 -12.85
N ARG A 71 2.60 -5.45 -12.98
CA ARG A 71 1.72 -5.88 -11.88
C ARG A 71 2.05 -7.31 -11.48
N LEU A 72 2.30 -7.52 -10.19
CA LEU A 72 2.58 -8.83 -9.63
C LEU A 72 1.51 -9.17 -8.59
N ALA A 73 1.05 -10.42 -8.57
CA ALA A 73 0.22 -10.92 -7.49
C ALA A 73 1.09 -11.07 -6.23
N GLY A 74 0.67 -10.45 -5.13
CA GLY A 74 1.31 -10.65 -3.83
C GLY A 74 0.83 -11.96 -3.21
N LEU A 75 1.80 -12.79 -2.83
CA LEU A 75 1.61 -14.08 -2.15
C LEU A 75 1.12 -13.90 -0.73
#